data_AF-H0XUV5-F1
#
_entry.id   AF-H0XUV5-F1
#
_cell.length_a   1.000
_cell.length_b   1.000
_cell.length_c   1.000
_cell.angle_alpha   90.00
_cell.angle_beta   90.00
_cell.angle_gamma   90.00
#
_symmetry.space_group_name_H-M   'P 1'
#
loop_
_entity.id
_entity.type
_entity.pdbx_description
1 polymer ?
#
loop_
_entity_poly.entity_id
_entity_poly.type
_entity_poly.pdbx_seq_one_letter_code
_entity_poly.pdbx_strand_id
1 'polypeptide(L)'
;MGDKPPGFRGSRNWIGCVEASLCLAHFGGPQGRLCHVPRGLGLWGELERFYSHFSEGGGPVMVGGDADAQSKALLGVCIGPGMEAYVLVLDPHYWGTPKSPSELQTAGWVGWREVSTAFDPNSFYNLCLTSCNSEKQQHALD
;
A
#
# COMPACT_ATOMS: atom_id res chain seq x y z
N MET A 1 3.09 19.69 -11.19
CA MET A 1 1.80 19.16 -10.71
C MET A 1 0.98 20.24 -10.01
N GLY A 2 1.59 21.09 -9.17
CA GLY A 2 0.89 22.24 -8.56
C GLY A 2 0.10 21.89 -7.30
N ASP A 3 0.29 20.67 -6.79
CA ASP A 3 -0.31 20.08 -5.60
C ASP A 3 0.31 20.58 -4.28
N LYS A 4 1.54 21.11 -4.33
CA LYS A 4 2.30 21.59 -3.16
C LYS A 4 2.86 23.01 -3.37
N PRO A 5 3.04 23.80 -2.30
CA PRO A 5 3.56 25.17 -2.39
C PRO A 5 5.05 25.22 -2.78
N PRO A 6 5.55 26.38 -3.24
CA PRO A 6 6.99 26.62 -3.40
C PRO A 6 7.75 26.30 -2.11
N GLY A 7 8.93 25.68 -2.22
CA GLY A 7 9.74 25.25 -1.07
C GLY A 7 9.39 23.86 -0.53
N PHE A 8 8.37 23.17 -1.07
CA PHE A 8 8.11 21.78 -0.71
C PHE A 8 9.29 20.85 -1.05
N ARG A 9 9.96 21.11 -2.19
CA ARG A 9 11.19 20.40 -2.58
C ARG A 9 12.30 20.70 -1.56
N GLY A 10 12.85 19.65 -0.97
CA GLY A 10 13.88 19.75 0.08
C GLY A 10 13.32 19.90 1.50
N SER A 11 11.99 19.97 1.66
CA SER A 11 11.36 19.92 2.98
C SER A 11 11.36 18.50 3.56
N ARG A 12 10.97 18.38 4.83
CA ARG A 12 10.76 17.09 5.53
C ARG A 12 9.27 16.77 5.71
N ASN A 13 8.42 17.36 4.87
CA ASN A 13 6.98 17.06 4.91
C ASN A 13 6.74 15.65 4.38
N TRP A 14 5.84 14.93 5.05
CA TRP A 14 5.37 13.63 4.61
C TRP A 14 4.37 13.76 3.45
N ILE A 15 4.16 12.66 2.74
CA ILE A 15 3.17 12.52 1.68
C ILE A 15 2.33 11.27 1.94
N GLY A 16 1.12 11.22 1.39
CA GLY A 16 0.20 10.09 1.53
C GLY A 16 -0.15 9.46 0.18
N CYS A 17 -1.20 8.63 0.19
CA CYS A 17 -1.69 7.92 -0.99
C CYS A 17 -2.11 8.85 -2.12
N VAL A 18 -2.68 10.03 -1.79
CA VAL A 18 -3.10 11.02 -2.78
C VAL A 18 -1.90 11.51 -3.58
N GLU A 19 -0.87 12.02 -2.90
CA GLU A 19 0.35 12.48 -3.56
C GLU A 19 1.09 11.34 -4.28
N ALA A 20 1.08 10.13 -3.73
CA ALA A 20 1.65 8.97 -4.38
C ALA A 20 0.95 8.67 -5.73
N SER A 21 -0.39 8.69 -5.77
CA SER A 21 -1.14 8.50 -7.02
C SER A 21 -0.85 9.59 -8.07
N LEU A 22 -0.69 10.85 -7.64
CA LEU A 22 -0.31 11.96 -8.51
C LEU A 22 1.11 11.76 -9.08
N CYS A 23 2.06 11.37 -8.24
CA CYS A 23 3.43 11.04 -8.65
C CYS A 23 3.44 9.89 -9.66
N LEU A 24 2.72 8.80 -9.38
CA LEU A 24 2.61 7.65 -10.28
C LEU A 24 2.12 8.07 -11.67
N ALA A 25 1.05 8.87 -11.74
CA ALA A 25 0.55 9.39 -13.01
C ALA A 25 1.58 10.30 -13.72
N HIS A 26 2.20 11.22 -12.98
CA HIS A 26 3.16 12.18 -13.54
C HIS A 26 4.42 11.52 -14.10
N PHE A 27 4.95 10.50 -13.43
CA PHE A 27 6.14 9.77 -13.85
C PHE A 27 5.81 8.59 -14.80
N GLY A 28 4.55 8.41 -15.19
CA GLY A 28 4.14 7.33 -16.08
C GLY A 28 4.29 5.93 -15.47
N GLY A 29 4.20 5.81 -14.15
CA GLY A 29 4.17 4.54 -13.42
C GLY A 29 2.84 3.79 -13.59
N PRO A 30 2.60 2.75 -12.76
CA PRO A 30 1.31 2.06 -12.73
C PRO A 30 0.16 3.01 -12.34
N GLN A 31 -1.06 2.68 -12.77
CA GLN A 31 -2.26 3.41 -12.33
C GLN A 31 -2.46 3.21 -10.82
N GLY A 32 -2.56 4.31 -10.08
CA GLY A 32 -2.90 4.31 -8.66
C GLY A 32 -4.38 4.63 -8.46
N ARG A 33 -5.19 3.66 -8.03
CA ARG A 33 -6.59 3.86 -7.67
C ARG A 33 -6.72 4.10 -6.17
N LEU A 34 -7.27 5.26 -5.79
CA LEU A 34 -7.49 5.60 -4.40
C LEU A 34 -8.71 4.86 -3.81
N CYS A 35 -8.60 4.47 -2.54
CA CYS A 35 -9.70 3.98 -1.73
C CYS A 35 -9.57 4.50 -0.30
N HIS A 36 -10.65 5.05 0.23
CA HIS A 36 -10.73 5.48 1.61
C HIS A 36 -11.41 4.40 2.44
N VAL A 37 -10.80 4.02 3.55
CA VAL A 37 -11.32 3.09 4.54
C VAL A 37 -11.58 3.88 5.82
N PRO A 38 -12.84 3.97 6.28
CA PRO A 38 -13.17 4.70 7.49
C PRO A 38 -12.66 3.99 8.75
N ARG A 39 -12.69 4.73 9.87
CA ARG A 39 -12.41 4.18 11.20
C ARG A 39 -13.35 3.02 11.54
N GLY A 40 -12.88 2.08 12.34
CA GLY A 40 -13.68 0.94 12.82
C GLY A 40 -13.04 -0.40 12.46
N LEU A 41 -13.71 -1.19 11.62
CA LEU A 41 -13.28 -2.56 11.28
C LEU A 41 -11.99 -2.60 10.41
N GLY A 42 -11.32 -1.47 10.18
CA GLY A 42 -10.09 -1.41 9.39
C GLY A 42 -10.28 -2.04 8.02
N LEU A 43 -9.34 -2.91 7.64
CA LEU A 43 -9.31 -3.53 6.31
C LEU A 43 -10.27 -4.71 6.11
N TRP A 44 -11.04 -5.12 7.13
CA TRP A 44 -11.97 -6.24 7.02
C TRP A 44 -12.99 -6.06 5.89
N GLY A 45 -13.49 -4.85 5.69
CA GLY A 45 -14.44 -4.53 4.61
C GLY A 45 -13.84 -4.56 3.19
N GLU A 46 -12.52 -4.55 3.07
CA GLU A 46 -11.82 -4.50 1.78
C GLU A 46 -11.16 -5.84 1.40
N LEU A 47 -11.34 -6.91 2.18
CA LEU A 47 -10.66 -8.19 1.94
C LEU A 47 -10.99 -8.81 0.59
N GLU A 48 -12.26 -8.87 0.22
CA GLU A 48 -12.68 -9.38 -1.09
C GLU A 48 -12.08 -8.54 -2.22
N ARG A 49 -12.03 -7.21 -2.04
CA ARG A 49 -11.43 -6.30 -3.00
C ARG A 49 -9.93 -6.53 -3.15
N PHE A 50 -9.20 -6.74 -2.06
CA PHE A 50 -7.79 -7.11 -2.13
C PHE A 50 -7.59 -8.45 -2.81
N TYR A 51 -8.45 -9.43 -2.52
CA TYR A 51 -8.39 -10.74 -3.15
C TYR A 51 -8.54 -10.61 -4.67
N SER A 52 -9.57 -9.91 -5.14
CA SER A 52 -9.78 -9.64 -6.57
C SER A 52 -8.61 -8.86 -7.16
N HIS A 53 -8.17 -7.78 -6.51
CA HIS A 53 -7.05 -6.95 -6.97
C HIS A 53 -5.79 -7.77 -7.23
N PHE A 54 -5.35 -8.57 -6.25
CA PHE A 54 -4.15 -9.40 -6.42
C PHE A 54 -4.37 -10.56 -7.40
N SER A 55 -5.56 -11.16 -7.43
CA SER A 55 -5.89 -12.25 -8.36
C SER A 55 -5.93 -11.80 -9.82
N GLU A 56 -6.29 -10.55 -10.08
CA GLU A 56 -6.34 -9.93 -11.41
C GLU A 56 -4.97 -9.36 -11.86
N GLY A 57 -3.89 -9.64 -11.12
CA GLY A 57 -2.55 -9.15 -11.45
C GLY A 57 -2.26 -7.72 -10.96
N GLY A 58 -3.03 -7.23 -10.00
CA GLY A 58 -2.75 -5.98 -9.30
C GLY A 58 -1.41 -6.03 -8.54
N GLY A 59 -0.74 -4.88 -8.51
CA GLY A 59 0.54 -4.69 -7.83
C GLY A 59 0.39 -4.34 -6.34
N PRO A 60 1.48 -3.90 -5.69
CA PRO A 60 1.46 -3.48 -4.30
C PRO A 60 0.41 -2.41 -4.00
N VAL A 61 -0.22 -2.48 -2.83
CA VAL A 61 -1.16 -1.46 -2.35
C VAL A 61 -0.45 -0.62 -1.29
N MET A 62 -0.25 0.67 -1.55
CA MET A 62 0.23 1.58 -0.49
C MET A 62 -0.91 1.83 0.50
N VAL A 63 -0.61 1.79 1.79
CA VAL A 63 -1.50 2.13 2.89
C VAL A 63 -0.93 3.33 3.63
N GLY A 64 -1.71 4.39 3.75
CA GLY A 64 -1.41 5.55 4.59
C GLY A 64 -2.46 5.69 5.67
N GLY A 65 -2.06 5.55 6.94
CA GLY A 65 -2.89 5.85 8.09
C GLY A 65 -2.71 7.30 8.55
N ASP A 66 -3.74 7.83 9.20
CA ASP A 66 -3.72 9.19 9.78
C ASP A 66 -3.01 9.24 11.13
N ALA A 67 -3.45 8.41 12.09
CA ALA A 67 -2.96 8.48 13.46
C ALA A 67 -1.79 7.53 13.76
N ASP A 68 -1.57 6.50 12.94
CA ASP A 68 -0.49 5.53 13.15
C ASP A 68 0.90 6.03 12.69
N ALA A 69 0.93 7.13 11.92
CA ALA A 69 2.12 7.71 11.31
C ALA A 69 3.01 6.70 10.58
N GLN A 70 2.42 5.60 10.09
CA GLN A 70 3.16 4.46 9.54
C GLN A 70 2.60 4.05 8.19
N SER A 71 3.22 4.56 7.13
CA SER A 71 2.97 4.05 5.78
C SER A 71 3.40 2.58 5.67
N LYS A 72 2.63 1.78 4.94
CA LYS A 72 2.90 0.34 4.71
C LYS A 72 2.60 0.00 3.25
N ALA A 73 3.15 -1.10 2.75
CA ALA A 73 2.70 -1.70 1.51
C ALA A 73 2.06 -3.08 1.78
N LEU A 74 0.89 -3.33 1.21
CA LEU A 74 0.30 -4.67 1.14
C LEU A 74 0.77 -5.35 -0.14
N LEU A 75 1.22 -6.59 0.01
CA LEU A 75 1.73 -7.43 -1.07
C LEU A 75 0.84 -8.65 -1.35
N GLY A 76 -0.17 -8.87 -0.50
CA GLY A 76 -1.07 -10.01 -0.65
C GLY A 76 -2.08 -10.09 0.49
N VAL A 77 -3.10 -10.92 0.29
CA VAL A 77 -4.13 -11.26 1.29
C VAL A 77 -4.31 -12.77 1.31
N CYS A 78 -4.56 -13.33 2.50
CA CYS A 78 -4.91 -14.72 2.71
C CYS A 78 -6.17 -14.76 3.58
N ILE A 79 -7.21 -15.43 3.08
CA ILE A 79 -8.51 -15.53 3.75
C ILE A 79 -8.71 -17.01 4.12
N GLY A 80 -8.81 -17.26 5.42
CA GLY A 80 -9.06 -18.60 5.97
C GLY A 80 -10.54 -19.00 5.89
N PRO A 81 -10.86 -20.26 6.23
CA PRO A 81 -12.22 -20.78 6.19
C PRO A 81 -13.17 -20.19 7.26
N GLY A 82 -12.63 -19.46 8.24
CA GLY A 82 -13.39 -18.80 9.31
C GLY A 82 -13.29 -17.28 9.25
N MET A 83 -13.20 -16.64 10.42
CA MET A 83 -12.95 -15.19 10.53
C MET A 83 -11.45 -14.87 10.60
N GLU A 84 -10.59 -15.71 10.01
CA GLU A 84 -9.15 -15.52 10.01
C GLU A 84 -8.74 -14.92 8.67
N ALA A 85 -8.15 -13.72 8.70
CA ALA A 85 -7.61 -13.10 7.50
C ALA A 85 -6.26 -12.47 7.83
N TYR A 86 -5.35 -12.60 6.87
CA TYR A 86 -3.99 -12.09 6.97
C TYR A 86 -3.67 -11.25 5.76
N VAL A 87 -2.84 -10.23 5.96
CA VAL A 87 -2.24 -9.43 4.90
C VAL A 87 -0.73 -9.55 4.96
N LEU A 88 -0.08 -9.64 3.80
CA LEU A 88 1.37 -9.62 3.70
C LEU A 88 1.83 -8.16 3.67
N VAL A 89 2.47 -7.71 4.75
CA VAL A 89 2.90 -6.33 4.93
C VAL A 89 4.38 -6.20 4.63
N LEU A 90 4.74 -5.14 3.92
CA LEU A 90 6.10 -4.60 3.80
C LEU A 90 6.15 -3.25 4.51
N ASP A 91 7.00 -3.18 5.54
CA ASP A 91 7.20 -1.99 6.37
C ASP A 91 8.45 -1.21 5.89
N PRO A 92 8.28 0.05 5.43
CA PRO A 92 9.37 0.86 4.90
C PRO A 92 10.21 1.57 5.97
N HIS A 93 9.94 1.40 7.26
CA HIS A 93 10.66 2.11 8.33
C HIS A 93 11.99 1.46 8.73
N TYR A 94 12.39 0.38 8.05
CA TYR A 94 13.70 -0.23 8.27
C TYR A 94 14.82 0.78 8.00
N TRP A 95 15.74 0.92 8.96
CA TRP A 95 16.93 1.75 8.82
C TRP A 95 18.19 0.88 8.81
N GLY A 96 18.92 0.91 7.70
CA GLY A 96 20.16 0.18 7.51
C GLY A 96 20.25 -0.48 6.13
N THR A 97 21.23 -1.37 5.96
CA THR A 97 21.37 -2.19 4.75
C THR A 97 21.07 -3.64 5.11
N PRO A 98 19.99 -4.24 4.60
CA PRO A 98 19.67 -5.62 4.90
C PRO A 98 20.69 -6.55 4.23
N LYS A 99 21.16 -7.57 4.95
CA LYS A 99 22.11 -8.56 4.42
C LYS A 99 21.41 -9.63 3.59
N SER A 100 20.13 -9.89 3.87
CA SER A 100 19.31 -10.86 3.15
C SER A 100 17.81 -10.60 3.34
N PRO A 101 16.94 -11.13 2.47
CA PRO A 101 15.49 -11.12 2.70
C PRO A 101 15.08 -11.81 4.02
N SER A 102 15.80 -12.86 4.43
CA SER A 102 15.51 -13.61 5.66
C SER A 102 15.72 -12.78 6.92
N GLU A 103 16.66 -11.83 6.91
CA GLU A 103 16.84 -10.88 8.01
C GLU A 103 15.60 -9.99 8.17
N LEU A 104 15.08 -9.46 7.05
CA LEU A 104 13.87 -8.64 7.05
C LEU A 104 12.63 -9.42 7.50
N GLN A 105 12.51 -10.67 7.07
CA GLN A 105 11.43 -11.57 7.48
C GLN A 105 11.50 -11.90 8.97
N THR A 106 12.69 -12.29 9.46
CA THR A 106 12.91 -12.65 10.88
C THR A 106 12.65 -11.47 11.81
N ALA A 107 13.05 -10.27 11.40
CA ALA A 107 12.80 -9.04 12.16
C ALA A 107 11.37 -8.47 11.95
N GLY A 108 10.57 -9.07 11.07
CA GLY A 108 9.16 -8.70 10.88
C GLY A 108 8.91 -7.47 9.99
N TRP A 109 9.90 -7.00 9.25
CA TRP A 109 9.77 -5.92 8.25
C TRP A 109 8.97 -6.36 7.02
N VAL A 110 9.01 -7.66 6.72
CA VAL A 110 8.15 -8.29 5.71
C VAL A 110 7.51 -9.53 6.31
N GLY A 111 6.19 -9.58 6.36
CA GLY A 111 5.53 -10.76 6.92
C GLY A 111 4.01 -10.67 6.93
N TRP A 112 3.39 -11.84 7.13
CA TRP A 112 1.96 -11.94 7.31
C TRP A 112 1.55 -11.36 8.66
N ARG A 113 0.54 -10.50 8.64
CA ARG A 113 -0.07 -9.88 9.82
C ARG A 113 -1.56 -10.16 9.80
N GLU A 114 -2.10 -10.55 10.93
CA GLU A 114 -3.55 -10.74 11.07
C GLU A 114 -4.25 -9.38 10.90
N VAL A 115 -5.33 -9.34 10.12
CA VAL A 115 -6.00 -8.09 9.75
C VAL A 115 -6.54 -7.35 10.97
N SER A 116 -6.97 -8.09 12.00
CA SER A 116 -7.47 -7.57 13.28
C SER A 116 -6.43 -6.79 14.09
N THR A 117 -5.13 -7.04 13.87
CA THR A 117 -4.02 -6.44 14.64
C THR A 117 -3.10 -5.58 13.78
N ALA A 118 -3.14 -5.74 12.45
CA ALA A 118 -2.30 -5.00 11.52
C ALA A 118 -2.67 -3.50 11.41
N PHE A 119 -3.90 -3.13 11.81
CA PHE A 119 -4.45 -1.78 11.65
C PHE A 119 -5.15 -1.31 12.93
N ASP A 120 -4.94 -0.04 13.28
CA ASP A 120 -5.57 0.61 14.42
C ASP A 120 -7.04 0.93 14.09
N PRO A 121 -8.01 0.40 14.86
CA PRO A 121 -9.42 0.67 14.63
C PRO A 121 -9.82 2.14 14.82
N ASN A 122 -9.00 2.94 15.51
CA ASN A 122 -9.23 4.38 15.69
C ASN A 122 -8.67 5.23 14.55
N SER A 123 -7.89 4.63 13.64
CA SER A 123 -7.35 5.29 12.45
C SER A 123 -8.27 5.10 11.25
N PHE A 124 -8.29 6.08 10.35
CA PHE A 124 -8.75 5.84 8.98
C PHE A 124 -7.54 5.52 8.11
N TYR A 125 -7.78 4.84 6.99
CA TYR A 125 -6.73 4.47 6.05
C TYR A 125 -7.08 4.95 4.65
N ASN A 126 -6.12 5.57 3.99
CA ASN A 126 -6.17 5.71 2.54
C ASN A 126 -5.32 4.61 1.93
N LEU A 127 -5.81 4.06 0.83
CA LEU A 127 -5.17 3.03 0.05
C LEU A 127 -4.89 3.58 -1.35
N CYS A 128 -3.75 3.21 -1.93
CA CYS A 128 -3.46 3.41 -3.34
C CYS A 128 -3.16 2.05 -3.97
N LEU A 129 -4.16 1.49 -4.64
CA LEU A 129 -4.08 0.20 -5.32
C LEU A 129 -3.39 0.40 -6.67
N THR A 130 -2.28 -0.28 -6.90
CA THR A 130 -1.52 -0.14 -8.15
C THR A 130 -1.89 -1.22 -9.16
N SER A 131 -2.14 -0.83 -10.42
CA SER A 131 -2.37 -1.77 -11.52
C SER A 131 -1.54 -1.39 -12.74
N CYS A 132 -1.09 -2.38 -13.52
CA CYS A 132 -0.41 -2.12 -14.78
C CYS A 132 -1.36 -1.43 -15.76
N ASN A 133 -0.90 -0.41 -16.48
CA ASN A 133 -1.72 0.24 -17.52
C ASN A 133 -1.77 -0.66 -18.76
N SER A 134 -2.95 -1.21 -19.05
CA SER A 134 -3.19 -2.05 -20.24
C SER A 134 -2.86 -1.32 -21.56
N GLU A 135 -3.00 0.00 -21.60
CA GLU A 135 -2.70 0.82 -22.80
C GLU A 135 -1.20 0.86 -23.15
N LYS A 136 -0.29 0.66 -22.18
CA LYS A 136 1.16 0.62 -22.46
C LYS A 136 1.65 -0.74 -22.97
N GLN A 137 0.86 -1.81 -22.81
CA GLN A 137 1.25 -3.13 -23.32
C GLN A 137 1.05 -3.25 -24.83
N GLN A 138 0.14 -2.49 -25.43
CA GLN A 138 -0.07 -2.52 -26.89
C GLN A 138 1.08 -1.86 -27.67
N HIS A 139 1.68 -0.78 -27.15
CA HIS A 139 2.79 -0.09 -27.82
C HIS A 139 4.18 -0.71 -27.60
N ALA A 140 4.32 -1.67 -26.69
CA ALA A 140 5.60 -2.37 -26.47
C ALA A 140 5.71 -3.71 -27.24
N LEU A 141 4.64 -4.08 -27.96
CA LEU A 141 4.54 -5.31 -28.74
C LEU A 141 4.50 -5.07 -30.27
N ASP A 142 4.64 -3.81 -30.70
CA ASP A 142 4.78 -3.41 -32.11
C ASP A 142 6.23 -3.02 -32.45
#